data_AF-A0A1G0K1A9-F1
#
_entry.id   AF-A0A1G0K1A9-F1
#
_cell.length_a   1.000
_cell.length_b   1.000
_cell.length_c   1.000
_cell.angle_alpha   90.00
_cell.angle_beta   90.00
_cell.angle_gamma   90.00
#
_symmetry.space_group_name_H-M   'P 1'
#
loop_
_entity.id
_entity.type
_entity.pdbx_description
1 polymer ?
#
loop_
_entity_poly.entity_id
_entity_poly.type
_entity_poly.pdbx_seq_one_letter_code
_entity_poly.pdbx_strand_id
1 'polypeptide(L)'
;MKDKAFLELVASVRQAGRIRRGTLRASRTTTFRPADVKAVRGKLGTSQSEFALMIGVSVATLRNWEQGRRTPDGPALALLRVAAKNPQAVAEALHGRRGAA
;
A
#
# COMPACT_ATOMS: atom_id res chain seq x y z
N MET A 1 -14.04 1.65 -34.95
CA MET A 1 -14.10 1.10 -33.56
C MET A 1 -15.55 0.74 -33.27
N LYS A 2 -15.85 -0.29 -32.49
CA LYS A 2 -17.24 -0.65 -32.15
C LYS A 2 -17.79 0.40 -31.18
N ASP A 3 -18.88 1.09 -31.53
CA ASP A 3 -19.47 2.19 -30.75
C ASP A 3 -19.70 1.83 -29.28
N LYS A 4 -20.06 0.57 -29.02
CA LYS A 4 -20.21 0.02 -27.67
C LYS A 4 -18.96 0.20 -26.80
N ALA A 5 -17.78 -0.11 -27.33
CA ALA A 5 -16.53 0.00 -26.57
C ALA A 5 -16.17 1.46 -26.25
N PHE A 6 -16.48 2.38 -27.18
CA PHE A 6 -16.31 3.82 -26.95
C PHE A 6 -17.24 4.33 -25.84
N LEU A 7 -18.51 3.92 -25.86
CA LEU A 7 -19.49 4.29 -24.83
C LEU A 7 -19.10 3.74 -23.44
N GLU A 8 -18.63 2.49 -23.38
CA GLU A 8 -18.12 1.90 -22.14
C GLU A 8 -16.90 2.67 -21.60
N LEU A 9 -15.97 3.07 -22.47
CA LEU A 9 -14.83 3.88 -22.07
C LEU A 9 -15.27 5.23 -21.49
N VAL A 10 -16.15 5.97 -22.18
CA VAL A 10 -16.67 7.26 -21.71
C VAL A 10 -17.38 7.12 -20.36
N ALA A 11 -18.17 6.05 -20.18
CA ALA A 11 -18.83 5.75 -18.91
C ALA A 11 -17.80 5.54 -17.78
N SER A 12 -16.76 4.73 -18.02
CA SER A 12 -15.70 4.46 -17.03
C SER A 12 -14.94 5.72 -16.62
N VAL A 13 -14.60 6.60 -17.57
CA VAL A 13 -13.87 7.85 -17.30
C VAL A 13 -14.72 8.80 -16.44
N ARG A 14 -16.02 8.93 -16.77
CA ARG A 14 -16.96 9.72 -15.97
C ARG A 14 -17.10 9.16 -14.55
N GLN A 15 -17.17 7.84 -14.42
CA GLN A 15 -17.21 7.14 -13.13
C GLN A 15 -15.95 7.43 -12.31
N ALA A 16 -14.76 7.31 -12.92
CA ALA A 16 -13.48 7.61 -12.27
C ALA A 16 -13.42 9.07 -11.77
N GLY A 17 -13.92 10.03 -12.57
CA GLY A 17 -14.03 11.43 -12.16
C GLY A 17 -14.93 11.65 -10.93
N ARG A 18 -16.07 10.94 -10.85
CA ARG A 18 -16.97 10.99 -9.68
C ARG A 18 -16.32 10.38 -8.43
N ILE A 19 -15.61 9.26 -8.58
CA ILE A 19 -14.84 8.64 -7.49
C ILE A 19 -13.77 9.60 -6.96
N ARG A 20 -12.99 10.21 -7.85
CA ARG A 20 -11.94 11.17 -7.48
C ARG A 20 -12.48 12.39 -6.73
N ARG A 21 -13.69 12.85 -7.08
CA ARG A 21 -14.40 13.95 -6.40
C ARG A 21 -15.13 13.53 -5.12
N GLY A 22 -15.12 12.25 -4.75
CA GLY A 22 -15.83 11.73 -3.58
C GLY A 22 -17.35 11.65 -3.74
N THR A 23 -17.91 11.95 -4.92
CA THR A 23 -19.36 11.89 -5.18
C THR A 23 -19.86 10.48 -5.51
N LEU A 24 -18.95 9.53 -5.69
CA LEU A 24 -19.25 8.11 -5.86
C LEU A 24 -18.21 7.28 -5.10
N ARG A 25 -18.62 6.21 -4.41
CA ARG A 25 -17.68 5.27 -3.79
C ARG A 25 -17.11 4.30 -4.83
N ALA A 26 -15.82 4.00 -4.74
CA ALA A 26 -15.20 2.95 -5.55
C ALA A 26 -15.81 1.59 -5.21
N SER A 27 -16.01 0.71 -6.21
CA SER A 27 -16.61 -0.62 -5.95
C SER A 27 -15.67 -1.55 -5.17
N ARG A 28 -14.35 -1.34 -5.30
CA ARG A 28 -13.31 -2.07 -4.57
C ARG A 28 -12.25 -1.11 -4.07
N THR A 29 -11.95 -1.18 -2.79
CA THR A 29 -10.87 -0.44 -2.15
C THR A 29 -9.99 -1.44 -1.42
N THR A 30 -8.69 -1.45 -1.71
CA THR A 30 -7.75 -2.27 -0.95
C THR A 30 -7.21 -1.43 0.20
N THR A 31 -7.81 -1.58 1.36
CA THR A 31 -7.38 -0.98 2.63
C THR A 31 -6.59 -2.01 3.43
N PHE A 32 -5.57 -1.55 4.19
CA PHE A 32 -4.94 -2.39 5.21
C PHE A 32 -5.57 -2.04 6.55
N ARG A 33 -6.12 -3.04 7.23
CA ARG A 33 -6.53 -2.88 8.63
C ARG A 33 -5.27 -2.91 9.50
N PRO A 34 -5.35 -2.40 10.74
CA PRO A 34 -4.21 -2.40 11.68
C PRO A 34 -3.61 -3.80 11.88
N ALA A 35 -4.47 -4.81 12.01
CA ALA A 35 -4.08 -6.21 12.14
C ALA A 35 -3.32 -6.74 10.91
N ASP A 36 -3.64 -6.24 9.72
CA ASP A 36 -3.01 -6.68 8.48
C ASP A 36 -1.56 -6.15 8.41
N VAL A 37 -1.31 -4.92 8.87
CA VAL A 37 0.05 -4.34 8.93
C VAL A 37 0.94 -5.14 9.89
N LYS A 38 0.43 -5.45 11.09
CA LYS A 38 1.15 -6.25 12.09
C LYS A 38 1.42 -7.67 11.57
N ALA A 39 0.47 -8.27 10.84
CA ALA A 39 0.63 -9.59 10.24
C ALA A 39 1.70 -9.61 9.14
N VAL A 40 1.76 -8.59 8.28
CA VAL A 40 2.83 -8.46 7.26
C VAL A 40 4.20 -8.43 7.92
N ARG A 41 4.38 -7.61 8.96
CA ARG A 41 5.62 -7.58 9.72
C ARG A 41 5.94 -8.94 10.37
N GLY A 42 4.93 -9.58 10.96
CA GLY A 42 5.08 -10.90 11.58
C GLY A 42 5.59 -11.97 10.61
N LYS A 43 5.12 -11.95 9.35
CA LYS A 43 5.59 -12.88 8.30
C LYS A 43 7.06 -12.69 7.93
N LEU A 44 7.59 -11.47 8.12
CA LEU A 44 8.99 -11.14 7.91
C LEU A 44 9.88 -11.48 9.11
N GLY A 45 9.30 -11.79 10.28
CA GLY A 45 10.06 -12.05 11.50
C GLY A 45 10.81 -10.82 12.04
N THR A 46 10.46 -9.62 11.61
CA THR A 46 11.19 -8.38 11.95
C THR A 46 10.58 -7.64 13.14
N SER A 47 11.44 -6.93 13.87
CA SER A 47 11.01 -5.96 14.89
C SER A 47 10.29 -4.76 14.25
N GLN A 48 9.57 -3.97 15.05
CA GLN A 48 8.95 -2.73 14.56
C GLN A 48 10.00 -1.76 13.99
N SER A 49 11.19 -1.70 14.60
CA SER A 49 12.27 -0.81 14.16
C SER A 49 12.84 -1.23 12.81
N GLU A 50 13.14 -2.52 12.63
CA GLU A 50 13.66 -3.05 11.37
C GLU A 50 12.64 -2.93 10.25
N PHE A 51 11.37 -3.24 10.53
CA PHE A 51 10.31 -3.13 9.52
C PHE A 51 10.05 -1.68 9.12
N ALA A 52 10.02 -0.76 10.08
CA ALA A 52 9.85 0.67 9.81
C ALA A 52 11.00 1.21 8.95
N LEU A 53 12.24 0.83 9.27
CA LEU A 53 13.41 1.17 8.47
C LEU A 53 13.30 0.60 7.05
N MET A 54 12.95 -0.68 6.93
CA MET A 54 12.77 -1.36 5.65
C MET A 54 11.79 -0.60 4.76
N ILE A 55 10.61 -0.23 5.27
CA ILE A 55 9.59 0.46 4.45
C ILE A 55 9.75 2.00 4.41
N GLY A 56 10.82 2.55 4.98
CA GLY A 56 11.14 3.98 4.91
C GLY A 56 10.22 4.89 5.74
N VAL A 57 9.75 4.43 6.90
CA VAL A 57 8.90 5.22 7.81
C VAL A 57 9.45 5.26 9.23
N SER A 58 8.98 6.20 10.05
CA SER A 58 9.34 6.20 11.46
C SER A 58 8.65 5.06 12.22
N VAL A 59 9.29 4.56 13.29
CA VAL A 59 8.69 3.57 14.20
C VAL A 59 7.37 4.08 14.78
N ALA A 60 7.27 5.38 15.05
CA ALA A 60 6.04 6.00 15.54
C ALA A 60 4.91 5.92 14.51
N THR A 61 5.21 6.13 13.22
CA THR A 61 4.24 5.97 12.12
C THR A 61 3.77 4.51 12.02
N LEU A 62 4.69 3.54 12.04
CA LEU A 62 4.33 2.12 12.02
C LEU A 62 3.44 1.74 13.23
N ARG A 63 3.78 2.21 14.44
CA ARG A 63 2.96 1.99 15.64
C ARG A 63 1.57 2.56 15.50
N ASN A 64 1.43 3.78 14.97
CA ASN A 64 0.12 4.38 14.72
C ASN A 64 -0.72 3.55 13.75
N TRP A 65 -0.11 2.90 12.76
CA TRP A 65 -0.80 1.98 11.86
C TRP A 65 -1.19 0.67 12.52
N GLU A 66 -0.27 0.00 13.22
CA GLU A 66 -0.54 -1.27 13.90
C GLU A 66 -1.59 -1.13 15.02
N GLN A 67 -1.72 0.06 15.62
CA GLN A 67 -2.74 0.40 16.61
C GLN A 67 -4.03 0.97 16.02
N GLY A 68 -4.06 1.27 14.72
CA GLY A 68 -5.23 1.84 14.03
C GLY A 68 -5.54 3.30 14.33
N ARG A 69 -4.60 4.03 14.93
CA ARG A 69 -4.70 5.50 15.10
C ARG A 69 -4.62 6.23 13.76
N ARG A 70 -3.93 5.63 12.78
CA ARG A 70 -3.84 6.10 11.39
C ARG A 70 -3.90 4.91 10.43
N THR A 71 -4.28 5.18 9.19
CA THR A 71 -4.24 4.20 8.10
C THR A 71 -3.10 4.53 7.13
N PRO A 72 -2.35 3.54 6.66
CA PRO A 72 -1.37 3.77 5.59
C PRO A 72 -2.09 4.15 4.29
N ASP A 73 -1.54 5.12 3.59
CA ASP A 73 -2.04 5.63 2.33
C ASP A 73 -0.91 5.77 1.29
N GLY A 74 -1.28 6.15 0.08
CA GLY A 74 -0.35 6.51 -0.98
C GLY A 74 0.78 5.48 -1.22
N PRO A 75 2.06 5.91 -1.27
CA PRO A 75 3.20 5.02 -1.48
C PRO A 75 3.39 3.97 -0.40
N ALA A 76 3.11 4.29 0.87
CA ALA A 76 3.25 3.35 1.97
C ALA A 76 2.28 2.17 1.85
N LEU A 77 1.04 2.45 1.43
CA LEU A 77 0.05 1.41 1.15
C LEU A 77 0.48 0.50 -0.01
N ALA A 78 1.09 1.06 -1.05
CA ALA A 78 1.64 0.27 -2.16
C ALA A 78 2.78 -0.63 -1.67
N LEU A 79 3.71 -0.10 -0.88
CA LEU A 79 4.85 -0.87 -0.37
C LEU A 79 4.42 -1.98 0.59
N LEU A 80 3.43 -1.74 1.45
CA LEU A 80 2.83 -2.77 2.30
C LEU A 80 2.18 -3.89 1.49
N ARG A 81 1.56 -3.59 0.33
CA ARG A 81 1.05 -4.62 -0.58
C ARG A 81 2.16 -5.48 -1.16
N VAL A 82 3.27 -4.86 -1.56
CA VAL A 82 4.43 -5.58 -2.08
C VAL A 82 5.02 -6.46 -0.97
N ALA A 83 5.25 -5.92 0.22
CA ALA A 83 5.77 -6.65 1.38
C ALA A 83 4.84 -7.81 1.80
N ALA A 84 3.52 -7.64 1.70
CA ALA A 84 2.55 -8.69 1.99
C ALA A 84 2.62 -9.87 1.01
N LYS A 85 2.97 -9.60 -0.25
CA LYS A 85 2.99 -10.59 -1.35
C LYS A 85 4.37 -11.21 -1.55
N ASN A 86 5.42 -10.41 -1.51
CA ASN A 86 6.81 -10.83 -1.66
C ASN A 86 7.71 -10.10 -0.65
N PRO A 87 7.71 -10.55 0.62
CA PRO A 87 8.48 -9.94 1.69
C PRO A 87 10.00 -9.96 1.44
N GLN A 88 10.52 -11.04 0.87
CA GLN A 88 11.94 -11.21 0.56
C GLN A 88 12.44 -10.17 -0.44
N ALA A 89 11.68 -9.90 -1.52
CA ALA A 89 12.06 -8.89 -2.51
C ALA A 89 12.12 -7.47 -1.93
N VAL A 90 11.26 -7.15 -0.96
CA VAL A 90 11.29 -5.84 -0.26
C VAL A 90 12.52 -5.76 0.62
N ALA A 91 12.82 -6.82 1.39
CA ALA A 91 14.02 -6.88 2.20
C ALA A 91 15.28 -6.76 1.34
N GLU A 92 15.39 -7.50 0.24
CA GLU A 92 16.52 -7.44 -0.69
C GLU A 92 16.66 -6.05 -1.34
N ALA A 93 15.57 -5.47 -1.84
CA ALA A 93 15.61 -4.16 -2.49
C ALA A 93 16.01 -3.01 -1.55
N LEU A 94 15.69 -3.13 -0.26
CA LEU A 94 15.92 -2.07 0.73
C LEU A 94 17.17 -2.30 1.58
N HIS A 95 17.65 -3.55 1.66
CA HIS A 95 18.90 -3.93 2.33
C HIS A 95 20.06 -4.20 1.34
N GLY A 96 19.77 -4.20 0.04
CA GLY A 96 20.72 -4.42 -1.04
C GLY A 96 21.72 -3.26 -1.16
N ARG A 97 22.93 -3.51 -0.65
CA ARG A 97 24.18 -2.73 -0.81
C ARG A 97 24.27 -1.42 0.00
N ARG A 98 24.44 -1.56 1.32
CA ARG A 98 25.35 -0.65 2.06
C ARG A 98 26.79 -1.03 1.69
N GLY A 99 27.38 -0.40 0.69
CA GLY A 99 28.78 -0.60 0.32
C GLY A 99 29.03 -0.41 -1.18
N ALA A 100 29.09 0.84 -1.62
CA ALA A 100 29.81 1.29 -2.82
C ALA A 100 29.82 2.83 -2.85
N ALA A 101 30.61 3.42 -1.95
CA ALA A 101 31.24 4.73 -2.09
C ALA A 101 32.31 4.84 -0.99
#